data_AF-A0A895AFY1-F1
#
_entry.id   AF-A0A895AFY1-F1
#
_cell.length_a   1.000
_cell.length_b   1.000
_cell.length_c   1.000
_cell.angle_alpha   90.00
_cell.angle_beta   90.00
_cell.angle_gamma   90.00
#
_symmetry.space_group_name_H-M   'P 1'
#
loop_
_entity.id
_entity.type
_entity.pdbx_description
1 polymer ?
#
loop_
_entity_poly.entity_id
_entity_poly.type
_entity_poly.pdbx_seq_one_letter_code
_entity_poly.pdbx_strand_id
1 'polypeptide(L)' 'MNGAADTLDVLGVSVGAFVALVGAATLVGMPWQYGPGGAVTAFQISGAVAAIAVGVGVAWLTRAN' A
#
# COMPACT_ATOMS: atom_id res chain seq x y z
N MET A 1 -30.99 -4.79 -5.17
CA MET A 1 -29.64 -5.25 -5.56
C MET A 1 -28.82 -4.01 -5.87
N ASN A 2 -27.96 -3.59 -4.94
CA ASN A 2 -27.19 -2.36 -5.06
C ASN A 2 -25.83 -2.65 -5.68
N GLY A 3 -25.79 -3.14 -6.93
CA GLY A 3 -24.55 -3.62 -7.56
C GLY A 3 -23.41 -2.60 -7.61
N ALA A 4 -23.72 -1.30 -7.51
CA ALA A 4 -22.72 -0.24 -7.36
C ALA A 4 -21.97 -0.31 -6.03
N ALA A 5 -22.64 -0.64 -4.92
CA ALA A 5 -22.01 -0.80 -3.61
C ALA A 5 -21.07 -2.01 -3.60
N ASP A 6 -21.54 -3.18 -4.05
CA ASP A 6 -20.69 -4.39 -4.16
C ASP A 6 -19.46 -4.17 -5.05
N THR A 7 -19.61 -3.42 -6.15
CA THR A 7 -18.49 -3.11 -7.05
C THR A 7 -17.47 -2.20 -6.36
N LEU A 8 -17.93 -1.18 -5.63
CA LEU A 8 -17.05 -0.28 -4.89
C LEU A 8 -16.32 -1.01 -3.75
N ASP A 9 -16.95 -1.99 -3.12
CA ASP A 9 -16.30 -2.82 -2.10
C ASP A 9 -15.16 -3.66 -2.68
N VAL A 10 -15.43 -4.33 -3.80
CA VAL A 10 -14.41 -5.11 -4.52
C VAL A 10 -13.26 -4.21 -4.99
N LEU A 11 -13.58 -3.03 -5.55
CA LEU A 11 -12.56 -2.08 -6.01
C LEU A 11 -11.73 -1.52 -4.86
N GLY A 12 -12.35 -1.10 -3.75
CA GLY A 12 -11.63 -0.54 -2.61
C GLY A 12 -10.71 -1.56 -1.94
N VAL A 13 -11.16 -2.81 -1.78
CA VAL A 13 -10.31 -3.91 -1.30
C VAL A 13 -9.16 -4.18 -2.28
N SER A 14 -9.43 -4.23 -3.58
CA SER A 14 -8.40 -4.49 -4.60
C SER A 14 -7.35 -3.38 -4.66
N VAL A 15 -7.78 -2.12 -4.60
CA VAL A 15 -6.88 -0.95 -4.57
C VAL A 15 -6.06 -0.94 -3.29
N GLY A 16 -6.68 -1.17 -2.13
CA GLY A 16 -5.97 -1.26 -0.86
C GLY A 16 -4.92 -2.38 -0.87
N ALA A 17 -5.28 -3.57 -1.35
CA ALA A 17 -4.35 -4.68 -1.52
C ALA A 17 -3.20 -4.35 -2.46
N PHE A 18 -3.49 -3.73 -3.62
CA PHE A 18 -2.47 -3.30 -4.57
C PHE A 18 -1.46 -2.34 -3.94
N VAL A 19 -1.93 -1.29 -3.26
CA VAL A 19 -1.06 -0.30 -2.60
C VAL A 19 -0.19 -0.97 -1.52
N ALA A 20 -0.78 -1.87 -0.73
CA ALA A 20 -0.03 -2.60 0.28
C ALA A 20 1.06 -3.49 -0.33
N LEU A 21 0.74 -4.20 -1.42
CA LEU A 21 1.69 -5.03 -2.14
C LEU A 21 2.80 -4.20 -2.80
N VAL A 22 2.51 -3.01 -3.32
CA VAL A 22 3.54 -2.11 -3.88
C VAL A 22 4.53 -1.68 -2.79
N GLY A 23 4.03 -1.32 -1.60
CA GLY A 23 4.90 -1.00 -0.47
C GLY A 23 5.78 -2.19 -0.06
N ALA A 24 5.19 -3.40 0.01
CA ALA A 24 5.94 -4.63 0.31
C ALA A 24 6.97 -4.97 -0.79
N ALA A 25 6.60 -4.86 -2.06
CA ALA A 25 7.50 -5.07 -3.19
C ALA A 25 8.65 -4.06 -3.19
N THR A 26 8.39 -2.82 -2.77
CA THR A 26 9.44 -1.80 -2.58
C THR A 26 10.42 -2.22 -1.49
N LEU A 27 9.94 -2.76 -0.37
CA LEU A 27 10.80 -3.28 0.69
C LEU A 27 11.65 -4.47 0.23
N VAL A 28 11.06 -5.38 -0.54
CA VAL A 28 11.75 -6.56 -1.09
C VAL A 28 12.77 -6.17 -2.15
N GLY A 29 12.42 -5.23 -3.04
CA GLY A 29 13.28 -4.77 -4.12
C GLY A 29 14.46 -3.93 -3.65
N MET A 30 14.40 -3.38 -2.43
CA MET A 30 15.48 -2.61 -1.79
C MET A 30 16.18 -1.60 -2.73
N PRO A 31 15.46 -0.73 -3.46
CA PRO A 31 16.06 0.12 -4.50
C PRO A 31 17.12 1.09 -3.96
N TRP A 32 17.07 1.42 -2.67
CA TRP A 32 18.07 2.24 -1.97
C TRP A 32 19.47 1.62 -1.93
N GLN A 33 19.64 0.32 -2.22
CA GLN A 33 20.96 -0.29 -2.35
C GLN A 33 21.82 0.37 -3.44
N TYR A 34 21.20 1.04 -4.39
CA TYR A 34 21.87 1.74 -5.48
C TYR A 34 21.87 3.27 -5.32
N GLY A 35 21.36 3.78 -4.19
CA GLY A 35 21.08 5.20 -3.96
C GLY A 35 21.97 5.85 -2.89
N PRO A 36 21.82 7.17 -2.68
CA PRO A 36 22.70 7.93 -1.79
C PRO A 36 22.35 7.73 -0.31
N GLY A 37 23.35 7.42 0.52
CA GLY A 37 23.38 7.71 1.97
C GLY A 37 22.29 7.11 2.88
N GLY A 38 22.56 7.09 4.19
CA GLY A 38 21.67 6.50 5.20
C GLY A 38 20.34 7.25 5.40
N ALA A 39 20.35 8.58 5.32
CA ALA A 39 19.15 9.39 5.57
C ALA A 39 18.06 9.19 4.49
N VAL A 40 18.45 9.16 3.21
CA VAL A 40 17.51 8.92 2.10
C VAL A 40 17.00 7.49 2.13
N THR A 41 17.85 6.53 2.53
CA THR A 41 17.45 5.14 2.77
C THR A 41 16.37 5.04 3.83
N ALA A 42 16.55 5.69 4.99
CA ALA A 42 15.57 5.70 6.07
C ALA A 42 14.23 6.29 5.62
N PHE A 43 14.25 7.39 4.86
CA PHE A 43 13.04 8.00 4.32
C PHE A 43 12.31 7.06 3.34
N GLN A 44 13.03 6.40 2.43
CA GLN A 44 12.45 5.44 1.47
C GLN A 44 11.79 4.25 2.17
N ILE A 45 12.47 3.66 3.16
CA ILE A 45 11.92 2.55 3.95
C ILE A 45 10.66 3.02 4.69
N SER A 46 10.70 4.19 5.32
CA SER A 46 9.55 4.76 6.03
C SER A 46 8.36 5.00 5.09
N GLY A 47 8.62 5.51 3.89
CA GLY A 47 7.61 5.68 2.84
C GLY A 47 6.98 4.36 2.39
N ALA A 48 7.79 3.31 2.22
CA ALA A 48 7.28 1.98 1.85
C ALA A 48 6.41 1.36 2.97
N VAL A 49 6.81 1.51 4.24
CA VAL A 49 5.99 1.09 5.39
C VAL A 49 4.69 1.88 5.46
N ALA A 50 4.74 3.20 5.25
CA ALA A 50 3.55 4.03 5.20
C ALA A 50 2.60 3.62 4.07
N ALA A 51 3.13 3.27 2.89
CA ALA A 51 2.32 2.76 1.78
C ALA A 51 1.60 1.45 2.15
N ILE A 52 2.29 0.52 2.85
CA ILE A 52 1.66 -0.70 3.38
C ILE A 52 0.50 -0.34 4.31
N ALA A 53 0.74 0.55 5.27
CA ALA A 53 -0.27 0.96 6.24
C ALA A 53 -1.49 1.60 5.56
N VAL A 54 -1.28 2.46 4.57
CA VAL A 54 -2.36 3.09 3.79
C VAL A 54 -3.14 2.04 3.01
N GLY A 55 -2.47 1.12 2.30
CA GLY A 55 -3.15 0.07 1.55
C GLY A 55 -4.01 -0.84 2.42
N VAL A 56 -3.47 -1.28 3.56
CA VAL A 56 -4.21 -2.06 4.56
C VAL A 56 -5.38 -1.25 5.13
N GLY A 57 -5.16 0.02 5.46
CA GLY A 57 -6.18 0.91 5.99
C GLY A 57 -7.35 1.08 5.03
N VAL A 58 -7.09 1.30 3.74
CA VAL A 58 -8.12 1.40 2.70
C VAL A 58 -8.91 0.10 2.59
N ALA A 59 -8.23 -1.05 2.45
CA ALA A 59 -8.91 -2.34 2.32
C ALA A 59 -9.77 -2.67 3.56
N TRP A 60 -9.29 -2.31 4.75
CA TRP A 60 -10.04 -2.52 6.00
C TRP A 60 -11.26 -1.60 6.10
N LEU A 61 -11.10 -0.30 5.82
CA LEU A 61 -12.19 0.69 5.85
C LEU A 61 -13.30 0.33 4.86
N THR A 62 -12.93 -0.07 3.64
CA THR A 62 -13.90 -0.47 2.62
C THR A 62 -14.67 -1.71 3.05
N ARG A 63 -13.99 -2.74 3.57
CA ARG A 63 -14.67 -3.96 4.05
C ARG A 63 -15.57 -3.71 5.27
N ALA A 64 -15.21 -2.76 6.12
CA ALA A 64 -15.92 -2.47 7.36
C ALA A 64 -17.17 -1.61 7.18
N ASN A 65 -17.40 -1.07 5.97
CA ASN A 65 -18.52 -0.22 5.61
C ASN A 65 -19.55 -0.99 4.77
#